data_AF-A0A2S6S158-F1
#
_entry.id   AF-A0A2S6S158-F1
#
_cell.length_a   1.000
_cell.length_b   1.000
_cell.length_c   1.000
_cell.angle_alpha   90.00
_cell.angle_beta   90.00
_cell.angle_gamma   90.00
#
_symmetry.space_group_name_H-M   'P 1'
#
loop_
_entity.id
_entity.type
_entity.pdbx_description
1 polymer ?
#
loop_
_entity_poly.entity_id
_entity_poly.type
_entity_poly.pdbx_seq_one_letter_code
_entity_poly.pdbx_strand_id
1 'polypeptide(L)'
;AESLLLEMAALTTRLRELGIQYANKALLTATDEAALNAEASAIGDALENIASNTLFNGTQLVGNSMSISIGINDQGTAATVGTQQSIAVANTGSITGASTADTKADTALGEIAKSLGNVAAGMTALKGYQASASAASANLAAAAARIQDTDFALETAALTKAAILNQSAMAMVAQANQAQQAILTVIQ
;
A
#
# COMPACT_ATOMS: atom_id res chain seq x y z
N ALA A 1 -11.57 2.89 -4.63
CA ALA A 1 -12.31 3.56 -3.54
C ALA A 1 -12.32 5.06 -3.73
N GLU A 2 -11.16 5.74 -3.73
CA GLU A 2 -11.08 7.20 -3.94
C GLU A 2 -11.77 7.67 -5.24
N SER A 3 -11.39 7.13 -6.40
CA SER A 3 -12.01 7.52 -7.68
C SER A 3 -13.52 7.29 -7.70
N LEU A 4 -13.99 6.20 -7.10
CA LEU A 4 -15.41 5.90 -6.98
C LEU A 4 -16.13 6.97 -6.12
N LEU A 5 -15.53 7.38 -5.00
CA LEU A 5 -16.09 8.43 -4.15
C LEU A 5 -16.14 9.79 -4.86
N LEU A 6 -15.17 10.08 -5.72
CA LEU A 6 -15.19 11.31 -6.53
C LEU A 6 -16.32 11.29 -7.58
N GLU A 7 -16.54 10.16 -8.26
CA GLU A 7 -17.66 10.01 -9.19
C GLU A 7 -19.02 10.09 -8.46
N MET A 8 -19.14 9.46 -7.29
CA MET A 8 -20.33 9.57 -6.46
C MET A 8 -20.56 11.02 -5.98
N ALA A 9 -19.50 11.76 -5.65
CA ALA A 9 -19.61 13.18 -5.29
C ALA A 9 -20.13 14.03 -6.45
N ALA A 10 -19.68 13.75 -7.69
CA ALA A 10 -20.14 14.45 -8.89
C ALA A 10 -21.64 14.20 -9.13
N LEU A 11 -22.08 12.94 -9.08
CA LEU A 11 -23.50 12.57 -9.18
C LEU A 11 -24.34 13.20 -8.06
N THR A 12 -23.83 13.19 -6.83
CA THR A 12 -24.52 13.78 -5.67
C THR A 12 -24.62 15.31 -5.78
N THR A 13 -23.62 15.96 -6.37
CA THR A 13 -23.68 17.41 -6.65
C THR A 13 -24.76 17.71 -7.68
N ARG A 14 -24.86 16.92 -8.75
CA ARG A 14 -25.95 17.07 -9.73
C ARG A 14 -27.33 16.85 -9.09
N LEU A 15 -27.45 15.83 -8.25
CA LEU A 15 -28.67 15.58 -7.48
C LEU A 15 -29.06 16.77 -6.58
N ARG A 16 -28.08 17.41 -5.94
CA ARG A 16 -28.28 18.63 -5.14
C ARG A 16 -28.83 19.77 -6.00
N GLU A 17 -28.27 19.98 -7.19
CA GLU A 17 -28.75 20.99 -8.15
C GLU A 17 -30.21 20.74 -8.53
N LEU A 18 -30.60 19.49 -8.78
CA LEU A 18 -31.99 19.13 -9.09
C LEU A 18 -32.93 19.42 -7.92
N GLY A 19 -32.50 19.13 -6.69
CA GLY A 19 -33.26 19.47 -5.49
C GLY A 19 -33.47 20.98 -5.32
N ILE A 20 -32.42 21.77 -5.57
CA ILE A 20 -32.50 23.24 -5.55
C ILE A 20 -33.40 23.78 -6.67
N GLN A 21 -33.35 23.19 -7.87
CA GLN A 21 -34.25 23.56 -8.96
C GLN A 21 -35.70 23.24 -8.60
N TYR A 22 -35.95 22.07 -8.01
CA TYR A 22 -37.29 21.67 -7.55
C TYR A 22 -37.80 22.53 -6.38
N ALA A 23 -36.92 23.12 -5.56
CA ALA A 23 -37.33 24.10 -4.55
C ALA A 23 -38.04 25.33 -5.16
N ASN A 24 -37.75 25.65 -6.43
CA ASN A 24 -38.41 26.70 -7.21
C ASN A 24 -39.65 26.20 -7.98
N LYS A 25 -40.26 25.05 -7.61
CA LYS A 25 -41.36 24.43 -8.36
C LYS A 25 -42.56 25.32 -8.64
N ALA A 26 -42.79 26.37 -7.84
CA ALA A 26 -43.87 27.33 -8.07
C ALA A 26 -43.76 28.06 -9.43
N LEU A 27 -42.58 28.04 -10.06
CA LEU A 27 -42.30 28.61 -11.38
C LEU A 27 -42.25 27.55 -12.50
N LEU A 28 -42.48 26.27 -12.17
CA LEU A 28 -42.32 25.14 -13.07
C LEU A 28 -43.67 24.61 -13.54
N THR A 29 -43.69 23.98 -14.72
CA THR A 29 -44.86 23.25 -15.20
C THR A 29 -44.86 21.82 -14.66
N ALA A 30 -46.01 21.13 -14.72
CA ALA A 30 -46.10 19.72 -14.34
C ALA A 30 -45.15 18.81 -15.15
N THR A 31 -44.87 19.18 -16.41
CA THR A 31 -43.90 18.48 -17.25
C THR A 31 -42.47 18.66 -16.74
N ASP A 32 -42.11 19.87 -16.32
CA ASP A 32 -40.78 20.17 -15.77
C ASP A 32 -40.57 19.45 -14.43
N GLU A 33 -41.59 19.44 -13.56
CA GLU A 33 -41.55 18.69 -12.31
C GLU A 33 -41.35 17.18 -12.56
N ALA A 34 -42.05 16.61 -13.54
CA ALA A 34 -41.91 15.21 -13.90
C ALA A 34 -40.50 14.89 -14.44
N ALA A 35 -39.93 15.77 -15.26
CA ALA A 35 -38.58 15.62 -15.79
C ALA A 35 -37.51 15.67 -14.67
N LEU A 36 -37.60 16.64 -13.76
CA LEU A 36 -36.69 16.75 -12.61
C LEU A 36 -36.79 15.52 -11.69
N ASN A 37 -38.00 15.04 -11.43
CA ASN A 37 -38.20 13.84 -10.62
C ASN A 37 -37.60 12.59 -11.28
N ALA A 38 -37.79 12.42 -12.60
CA ALA A 38 -37.21 11.31 -13.34
C ALA A 38 -35.67 11.35 -13.32
N GLU A 39 -35.06 12.53 -13.52
CA GLU A 39 -33.60 12.67 -13.47
C GLU A 39 -33.05 12.40 -12.07
N ALA A 40 -33.68 12.95 -11.02
CA ALA A 40 -33.26 12.71 -9.64
C ALA A 40 -33.38 11.24 -9.24
N SER A 41 -34.44 10.55 -9.68
CA SER A 41 -34.61 9.11 -9.45
C SER A 41 -33.52 8.31 -10.15
N ALA A 42 -33.21 8.61 -11.42
CA ALA A 42 -32.17 7.90 -12.17
C ALA A 42 -30.77 8.10 -11.55
N ILE A 43 -30.48 9.29 -11.04
CA ILE A 43 -29.22 9.55 -10.31
C ILE A 43 -29.18 8.79 -8.98
N GLY A 44 -30.31 8.75 -8.24
CA GLY A 44 -30.44 7.95 -7.02
C GLY A 44 -30.16 6.47 -7.27
N ASP A 45 -30.78 5.90 -8.31
CA ASP A 45 -30.57 4.51 -8.73
C ASP A 45 -29.11 4.26 -9.15
N ALA A 46 -28.48 5.21 -9.85
CA ALA A 46 -27.07 5.10 -10.23
C ALA A 46 -26.16 5.10 -8.99
N LEU A 47 -26.38 6.00 -8.03
CA LEU A 47 -25.63 6.06 -6.78
C LEU A 47 -25.76 4.76 -5.98
N GLU A 48 -26.98 4.24 -5.86
CA GLU A 48 -27.25 2.97 -5.17
C GLU A 48 -26.55 1.79 -5.88
N ASN A 49 -26.63 1.73 -7.22
CA ASN A 49 -25.95 0.69 -7.98
C ASN A 49 -24.43 0.76 -7.85
N ILE A 50 -23.83 1.95 -7.86
CA ILE A 50 -22.38 2.14 -7.67
C ILE A 50 -21.97 1.69 -6.26
N ALA A 51 -22.72 2.10 -5.23
CA ALA A 51 -22.44 1.71 -3.85
C ALA A 51 -22.56 0.19 -3.64
N SER A 52 -23.65 -0.41 -4.15
CA SER A 52 -23.98 -1.81 -3.89
C SER A 52 -23.25 -2.81 -4.80
N ASN A 53 -22.80 -2.41 -5.99
CA ASN A 53 -22.19 -3.36 -6.94
C ASN A 53 -20.70 -3.16 -7.21
N THR A 54 -20.04 -2.14 -6.64
CA THR A 54 -18.61 -1.98 -6.88
C THR A 54 -17.79 -2.85 -5.93
N LEU A 55 -17.07 -3.82 -6.50
CA LEU A 55 -16.21 -4.73 -5.75
C LEU A 55 -14.74 -4.55 -6.11
N PHE A 56 -13.87 -4.80 -5.13
CA PHE A 56 -12.46 -5.05 -5.35
C PHE A 56 -12.11 -6.43 -4.79
N ASN A 57 -11.64 -7.33 -5.66
CA ASN A 57 -11.33 -8.71 -5.30
C ASN A 57 -12.46 -9.43 -4.53
N GLY A 58 -13.72 -9.23 -4.96
CA GLY A 58 -14.90 -9.81 -4.31
C GLY A 58 -15.38 -9.09 -3.05
N THR A 59 -14.64 -8.11 -2.55
CA THR A 59 -15.05 -7.29 -1.39
C THR A 59 -15.74 -6.03 -1.89
N GLN A 60 -16.97 -5.81 -1.43
CA GLN A 60 -17.71 -4.58 -1.71
C GLN A 60 -16.99 -3.37 -1.10
N LEU A 61 -16.80 -2.32 -1.91
CA LEU A 61 -16.00 -1.15 -1.52
C LEU A 61 -16.76 -0.14 -0.64
N VAL A 62 -18.08 -0.07 -0.77
CA VAL A 62 -18.95 0.87 -0.05
C VAL A 62 -19.87 0.07 0.87
N GLY A 63 -20.21 0.59 2.04
CA GLY A 63 -21.12 -0.05 2.99
C GLY A 63 -20.43 -1.01 3.97
N ASN A 64 -19.31 -1.63 3.60
CA ASN A 64 -18.54 -2.49 4.50
C ASN A 64 -17.31 -1.79 5.09
N SER A 65 -17.01 -2.11 6.36
CA SER A 65 -15.74 -1.75 6.97
C SER A 65 -14.61 -2.52 6.30
N MET A 66 -13.67 -1.79 5.69
CA MET A 66 -12.51 -2.37 5.00
C MET A 66 -11.24 -2.06 5.78
N SER A 67 -10.69 -3.09 6.43
CA SER A 67 -9.40 -3.01 7.11
C SER A 67 -8.40 -3.97 6.48
N ILE A 68 -7.20 -3.50 6.19
CA ILE A 68 -6.08 -4.34 5.77
C ILE A 68 -5.05 -4.34 6.89
N SER A 69 -4.69 -5.51 7.40
CA SER A 69 -3.57 -5.63 8.35
C SER A 69 -2.27 -5.79 7.57
N ILE A 70 -1.30 -4.93 7.84
CA ILE A 70 0.05 -5.03 7.29
C ILE A 70 1.05 -5.28 8.41
N GLY A 71 2.07 -6.08 8.16
CA GLY A 71 3.21 -6.22 9.08
C GLY A 71 4.05 -4.93 9.06
N ILE A 72 4.38 -4.39 10.23
CA ILE A 72 5.15 -3.16 10.37
C ILE A 72 6.55 -3.37 10.96
N ASN A 73 6.85 -4.59 11.43
CA ASN A 73 8.18 -4.96 11.89
C ASN A 73 8.43 -6.48 11.75
N ASP A 74 9.67 -6.87 12.01
CA ASP A 74 10.19 -8.24 12.01
C ASP A 74 9.64 -9.10 13.17
N GLN A 75 9.18 -8.48 14.25
CA GLN A 75 8.52 -9.12 15.39
C GLN A 75 7.08 -9.58 15.06
N GLY A 76 6.60 -9.37 13.83
CA GLY A 76 5.25 -9.76 13.41
C GLY A 76 4.14 -8.84 13.92
N THR A 77 4.49 -7.63 14.39
CA THR A 77 3.48 -6.64 14.77
C THR A 77 2.75 -6.18 13.53
N ALA A 78 1.42 -6.25 13.55
CA ALA A 78 0.58 -5.75 12.48
C ALA A 78 0.03 -4.36 12.84
N ALA A 79 0.00 -3.46 11.86
CA ALA A 79 -0.83 -2.26 11.90
C ALA A 79 -2.03 -2.47 10.98
N THR A 80 -3.20 -2.06 11.44
CA THR A 80 -4.36 -1.95 10.58
C THR A 80 -4.27 -0.65 9.79
N VAL A 81 -4.24 -0.79 8.47
CA VAL A 81 -4.25 0.31 7.51
C VAL A 81 -5.55 0.27 6.73
N GLY A 82 -6.16 1.44 6.55
CA GLY A 82 -7.46 1.58 5.92
C GLY A 82 -8.45 2.30 6.82
N THR A 83 -9.67 2.45 6.32
CA THR A 83 -10.74 3.14 7.02
C THR A 83 -11.32 2.14 8.04
N GLN A 84 -10.92 2.21 9.32
CA GLN A 84 -11.61 1.44 10.38
C GLN A 84 -13.11 1.77 10.48
N GLN A 85 -13.54 2.80 9.75
CA GLN A 85 -14.91 3.20 9.48
C GLN A 85 -15.32 2.71 8.08
N SER A 86 -16.54 2.19 7.96
CA SER A 86 -17.15 1.89 6.66
C SER A 86 -17.14 3.14 5.76
N ILE A 87 -16.91 2.94 4.47
CA ILE A 87 -17.20 3.96 3.46
C ILE A 87 -18.71 4.06 3.39
N ALA A 88 -19.28 5.06 4.05
CA ALA A 88 -20.71 5.27 4.13
C ALA A 88 -21.15 6.30 3.09
N VAL A 89 -22.21 5.97 2.35
CA VAL A 89 -22.99 6.95 1.60
C VAL A 89 -24.45 6.68 1.98
N ALA A 90 -24.99 7.50 2.89
CA ALA A 90 -26.37 7.37 3.33
C ALA A 90 -27.34 7.98 2.30
N ASN A 91 -28.61 7.56 2.33
CA ASN A 91 -29.72 8.14 1.57
C ASN A 91 -29.67 8.01 0.03
N THR A 92 -28.90 7.08 -0.53
CA THR A 92 -28.86 6.83 -1.99
C THR A 92 -30.10 6.10 -2.51
N GLY A 93 -30.55 5.04 -1.83
CA GLY A 93 -31.68 4.21 -2.26
C GLY A 93 -33.09 4.79 -2.00
N SER A 94 -33.20 5.95 -1.37
CA SER A 94 -34.51 6.57 -1.00
C SER A 94 -34.86 7.78 -1.87
N ILE A 95 -34.22 7.95 -3.01
CA ILE A 95 -34.41 9.10 -3.90
C ILE A 95 -35.40 8.69 -5.00
N THR A 96 -36.67 8.99 -4.76
CA THR A 96 -37.76 8.71 -5.70
C THR A 96 -38.15 9.94 -6.54
N GLY A 97 -37.41 11.05 -6.40
CA GLY A 97 -37.69 12.32 -7.07
C GLY A 97 -36.84 13.48 -6.53
N ALA A 98 -37.01 14.66 -7.12
CA ALA A 98 -36.24 15.86 -6.82
C ALA A 98 -36.69 16.55 -5.51
N SER A 99 -37.87 16.19 -4.99
CA SER A 99 -38.33 16.67 -3.68
C SER A 99 -37.38 16.17 -2.57
N THR A 100 -36.84 17.10 -1.76
CA THR A 100 -35.85 16.84 -0.69
C THR A 100 -34.50 16.28 -1.15
N ALA A 101 -34.25 16.25 -2.47
CA ALA A 101 -33.00 15.72 -3.03
C ALA A 101 -31.77 16.54 -2.61
N ASP A 102 -31.93 17.85 -2.39
CA ASP A 102 -30.92 18.77 -1.89
C ASP A 102 -30.43 18.39 -0.50
N THR A 103 -31.34 18.16 0.45
CA THR A 103 -31.00 17.80 1.84
C THR A 103 -30.35 16.42 1.91
N LYS A 104 -30.85 15.47 1.11
CA LYS A 104 -30.26 14.13 1.00
C LYS A 104 -28.86 14.19 0.39
N ALA A 105 -28.69 14.98 -0.67
CA ALA A 105 -27.41 15.19 -1.32
C ALA A 105 -26.37 15.86 -0.40
N ASP A 106 -26.76 16.86 0.38
CA ASP A 106 -25.87 17.51 1.36
C ASP A 106 -25.37 16.52 2.43
N THR A 107 -26.26 15.66 2.91
CA THR A 107 -25.88 14.58 3.85
C THR A 107 -24.91 13.59 3.20
N ALA A 108 -25.22 13.13 1.98
CA ALA A 108 -24.37 12.20 1.25
C ALA A 108 -22.99 12.80 0.92
N LEU A 109 -22.92 14.06 0.51
CA LEU A 109 -21.65 14.77 0.27
C LEU A 109 -20.80 14.86 1.55
N GLY A 110 -21.42 15.10 2.70
CA GLY A 110 -20.71 15.11 3.99
C GLY A 110 -20.06 13.76 4.32
N GLU A 111 -20.79 12.66 4.12
CA GLU A 111 -20.26 11.30 4.34
C GLU A 111 -19.22 10.90 3.29
N ILE A 112 -19.39 11.30 2.03
CA ILE A 112 -18.39 11.10 0.96
C ILE A 112 -17.10 11.84 1.31
N ALA A 113 -17.17 13.11 1.74
CA ALA A 113 -16.01 13.90 2.12
C ALA A 113 -15.26 13.29 3.31
N LYS A 114 -16.00 12.83 4.32
CA LYS A 114 -15.43 12.11 5.47
C LYS A 114 -14.75 10.81 5.05
N SER A 115 -15.40 10.03 4.18
CA SER A 115 -14.86 8.78 3.65
C SER A 115 -13.59 9.01 2.83
N LEU A 116 -13.56 10.05 2.00
CA LEU A 116 -12.39 10.45 1.22
C LEU A 116 -11.21 10.81 2.13
N GLY A 117 -11.46 11.58 3.19
CA GLY A 117 -10.45 11.92 4.21
C GLY A 117 -9.88 10.67 4.89
N ASN A 118 -10.73 9.70 5.24
CA ASN A 118 -10.27 8.44 5.84
C ASN A 118 -9.43 7.60 4.86
N VAL A 119 -9.84 7.51 3.59
CA VAL A 119 -9.07 6.79 2.55
C VAL A 119 -7.71 7.44 2.34
N ALA A 120 -7.65 8.78 2.26
CA ALA A 120 -6.39 9.52 2.10
C ALA A 120 -5.46 9.36 3.31
N ALA A 121 -6.00 9.38 4.53
CA ALA A 121 -5.24 9.11 5.75
C ALA A 121 -4.64 7.69 5.73
N GLY A 122 -5.45 6.68 5.35
CA GLY A 122 -5.00 5.30 5.20
C GLY A 122 -3.87 5.14 4.17
N MET A 123 -3.99 5.78 3.00
CA MET A 123 -2.93 5.77 1.98
C MET A 123 -1.64 6.44 2.46
N THR A 124 -1.75 7.54 3.21
CA THR A 124 -0.59 8.25 3.76
C THR A 124 0.12 7.40 4.81
N ALA A 125 -0.64 6.75 5.70
CA ALA A 125 -0.09 5.81 6.66
C ALA A 125 0.62 4.63 5.97
N LEU A 126 0.00 4.04 4.93
CA LEU A 126 0.61 2.95 4.16
C LEU A 126 1.96 3.35 3.56
N LYS A 127 2.03 4.53 2.94
CA LYS A 127 3.28 5.07 2.38
C LYS A 127 4.35 5.28 3.46
N GLY A 128 3.95 5.75 4.65
CA GLY A 128 4.84 5.89 5.80
C GLY A 128 5.45 4.56 6.23
N TYR A 129 4.62 3.52 6.39
CA TYR A 129 5.09 2.18 6.72
C TYR A 129 5.97 1.57 5.62
N GLN A 130 5.60 1.74 4.35
CA GLN A 130 6.40 1.30 3.21
C GLN A 130 7.79 1.94 3.22
N ALA A 131 7.87 3.26 3.42
CA ALA A 131 9.13 3.99 3.45
C ALA A 131 10.03 3.53 4.61
N SER A 132 9.44 3.35 5.80
CA SER A 132 10.15 2.85 6.96
C SER A 132 10.69 1.43 6.75
N ALA A 133 9.86 0.52 6.21
CA ALA A 133 10.28 -0.85 5.90
C ALA A 133 11.39 -0.89 4.84
N SER A 134 11.31 -0.04 3.81
CA SER A 134 12.33 0.06 2.76
C SER A 134 13.67 0.55 3.33
N ALA A 135 13.64 1.56 4.20
CA ALA A 135 14.84 2.07 4.87
C ALA A 135 15.46 1.03 5.82
N ALA A 136 14.63 0.34 6.61
CA ALA A 136 15.09 -0.74 7.48
C ALA A 136 15.72 -1.88 6.66
N SER A 137 15.08 -2.30 5.57
CA SER A 137 15.61 -3.33 4.67
C SER A 137 16.96 -2.93 4.06
N ALA A 138 17.13 -1.68 3.63
CA ALA A 138 18.39 -1.21 3.07
C ALA A 138 19.52 -1.19 4.11
N ASN A 139 19.21 -0.72 5.33
CA ASN A 139 20.17 -0.70 6.43
C ASN A 139 20.56 -2.12 6.88
N LEU A 140 19.60 -3.04 6.97
CA LEU A 140 19.87 -4.44 7.29
C LEU A 140 20.67 -5.14 6.21
N ALA A 141 20.39 -4.88 4.93
CA ALA A 141 21.19 -5.40 3.82
C ALA A 141 22.63 -4.88 3.87
N ALA A 142 22.84 -3.60 4.17
CA ALA A 142 24.17 -3.03 4.33
C ALA A 142 24.92 -3.58 5.56
N ALA A 143 24.22 -3.80 6.68
CA ALA A 143 24.79 -4.42 7.87
C ALA A 143 25.15 -5.89 7.63
N ALA A 144 24.28 -6.64 6.94
CA ALA A 144 24.54 -8.01 6.55
C ALA A 144 25.75 -8.09 5.61
N ALA A 145 25.86 -7.21 4.62
CA ALA A 145 27.02 -7.11 3.75
C ALA A 145 28.30 -6.84 4.57
N ARG A 146 28.31 -5.93 5.55
CA ARG A 146 29.49 -5.72 6.42
C ARG A 146 29.91 -6.95 7.25
N ILE A 147 28.98 -7.84 7.56
CA ILE A 147 29.25 -9.06 8.33
C ILE A 147 29.67 -10.22 7.42
N GLN A 148 29.00 -10.36 6.27
CA GLN A 148 29.19 -11.47 5.34
C GLN A 148 30.30 -11.20 4.32
N ASP A 149 30.49 -9.95 3.91
CA ASP A 149 31.60 -9.57 3.05
C ASP A 149 32.87 -9.63 3.90
N THR A 150 33.64 -10.68 3.67
CA THR A 150 35.04 -10.74 4.09
C THR A 150 35.81 -9.62 3.41
N ASP A 151 36.71 -8.97 4.15
CA ASP A 151 37.67 -8.07 3.54
C ASP A 151 38.56 -8.88 2.59
N PHE A 152 38.22 -8.82 1.30
CA PHE A 152 38.84 -9.62 0.25
C PHE A 152 40.36 -9.45 0.24
N ALA A 153 40.85 -8.25 0.59
CA ALA A 153 42.27 -7.97 0.67
C ALA A 153 42.94 -8.75 1.82
N LEU A 154 42.31 -8.82 2.99
CA LEU A 154 42.83 -9.55 4.14
C LEU A 154 42.84 -11.06 3.90
N GLU A 155 41.74 -11.61 3.38
CA GLU A 155 41.63 -13.05 3.13
C GLU A 155 42.57 -13.50 2.01
N THR A 156 42.73 -12.68 0.96
CA THR A 156 43.71 -12.94 -0.11
C THR A 156 45.15 -12.87 0.41
N ALA A 157 45.47 -11.93 1.30
CA ALA A 157 46.78 -11.86 1.93
C ALA A 157 47.06 -13.07 2.84
N ALA A 158 46.06 -13.52 3.60
CA ALA A 158 46.16 -14.72 4.43
C ALA A 158 46.35 -15.98 3.57
N LEU A 159 45.59 -16.14 2.49
CA LEU A 159 45.74 -17.22 1.52
C LEU A 159 47.13 -17.21 0.87
N THR A 160 47.60 -16.04 0.44
CA THR A 160 48.92 -15.86 -0.17
C THR A 160 50.03 -16.22 0.83
N LYS A 161 49.91 -15.75 2.08
CA LYS A 161 50.83 -16.10 3.17
C LYS A 161 50.85 -17.61 3.42
N ALA A 162 49.68 -18.26 3.47
CA ALA A 162 49.57 -19.70 3.64
C ALA A 162 50.20 -20.48 2.47
N ALA A 163 50.01 -20.02 1.23
CA ALA A 163 50.65 -20.61 0.05
C ALA A 163 52.19 -20.50 0.10
N ILE A 164 52.72 -19.32 0.47
CA ILE A 164 54.17 -19.10 0.62
C ILE A 164 54.75 -19.97 1.74
N LEU A 165 54.05 -20.07 2.89
CA LEU A 165 54.45 -20.93 4.00
C LEU A 165 54.48 -22.41 3.58
N ASN A 166 53.49 -22.87 2.84
CA ASN A 166 53.43 -24.26 2.38
C ASN A 166 54.55 -24.57 1.37
N GLN A 167 54.82 -23.66 0.42
CA GLN A 167 55.94 -23.80 -0.50
C GLN A 167 57.28 -23.79 0.22
N SER A 168 57.43 -22.94 1.23
CA SER A 168 58.62 -22.88 2.09
C SER A 168 58.80 -24.13 2.95
N ALA A 169 57.71 -24.69 3.49
CA ALA A 169 57.72 -25.94 4.25
C ALA A 169 58.16 -27.12 3.37
N MET A 170 57.64 -27.22 2.14
CA MET A 170 58.08 -28.23 1.17
C MET A 170 59.56 -28.09 0.81
N ALA A 171 60.04 -26.86 0.59
CA ALA A 171 61.46 -26.59 0.31
C ALA A 171 62.36 -26.95 1.50
N MET A 172 61.95 -26.61 2.73
CA MET A 172 62.66 -26.96 3.96
C MET A 172 62.71 -28.48 4.19
N VAL A 173 61.62 -29.20 3.92
CA VAL A 173 61.60 -30.68 3.97
C VAL A 173 62.54 -31.28 2.92
N ALA A 174 62.51 -30.76 1.69
CA ALA A 174 63.43 -31.22 0.64
C ALA A 174 64.90 -30.97 1.01
N GLN A 175 65.21 -29.82 1.60
CA GLN A 175 66.56 -29.47 2.04
C GLN A 175 67.01 -30.26 3.27
N ALA A 176 66.12 -30.54 4.23
CA ALA A 176 66.39 -31.42 5.36
C ALA A 176 66.69 -32.86 4.91
N ASN A 177 65.95 -33.38 3.93
CA ASN A 177 66.19 -34.70 3.35
C ASN A 177 67.56 -34.77 2.62
N GLN A 178 67.95 -33.73 1.88
CA GLN A 178 69.28 -33.67 1.24
C GLN A 178 70.42 -33.57 2.26
N ALA A 179 70.25 -32.77 3.31
CA ALA A 179 71.25 -32.67 4.38
C ALA A 179 71.43 -34.00 5.12
N GLN A 180 70.33 -34.75 5.38
CA GLN A 180 70.41 -36.09 5.98
C GLN A 180 71.17 -37.09 5.08
N GLN A 181 70.97 -37.06 3.76
CA GLN A 181 71.72 -37.91 2.83
C GLN A 181 73.20 -37.56 2.78
N ALA A 182 73.54 -36.26 2.76
CA ALA A 182 74.92 -35.79 2.78
C ALA A 182 75.66 -36.22 4.05
N ILE A 183 74.99 -36.20 5.20
CA ILE A 183 75.54 -36.70 6.46
C ILE A 183 75.76 -38.22 6.39
N LEU A 184 74.81 -39.00 5.83
CA LEU A 184 74.98 -40.44 5.68
C LEU A 184 76.19 -40.80 4.79
N THR A 185 76.46 -40.05 3.73
CA THR A 185 77.65 -40.23 2.88
C THR A 185 78.97 -39.86 3.54
N VAL A 186 78.96 -39.09 4.64
CA VAL A 186 80.18 -38.73 5.39
C VAL A 186 80.48 -39.75 6.50
N ILE A 187 79.48 -40.52 6.94
CA ILE A 187 79.62 -41.51 8.02
C ILE A 187 79.85 -42.94 7.47
N GLN A 188 79.66 -43.17 6.17
CA GLN A 188 80.04 -44.41 5.45
C GLN A 188 81.42 -44.27 4.84
#